data_AF-A0A962AZN8-F1
#
_entry.id   AF-A0A962AZN8-F1
#
_cell.length_a   1.000
_cell.length_b   1.000
_cell.length_c   1.000
_cell.angle_alpha   90.00
_cell.angle_beta   90.00
_cell.angle_gamma   90.00
#
_symmetry.space_group_name_H-M   'P 1'
#
loop_
_entity.id
_entity.type
_entity.pdbx_description
1 polymer ?
#
loop_
_entity_poly.entity_id
_entity_poly.type
_entity_poly.pdbx_seq_one_letter_code
_entity_poly.pdbx_strand_id
1 'polypeptide(L)'
;MTKQAQTKATGAPDPGNDTRIAPDPVAILLPALSALASIAALAALAFVAEEKTDDRQRNRRKLSVAIRDLERDAVDLQELFKRISRGYGALLWERGAGKPGGPPLKFGVHGLRIPQRNYSQYQSLVADSSALLSRTAQDSFDVMCAIEDGELEAPEEVFFGFGEAQERINKLLTERLSLKTSVETGHEIAGRLTALVRDLKQYKKD
;
A
#
# COMPACT_ATOMS: atom_id res chain seq x y z
N MET A 1 -58.19 -39.40 -0.84
CA MET A 1 -57.22 -38.98 -1.88
C MET A 1 -57.47 -37.52 -2.22
N THR A 2 -56.71 -36.58 -1.65
CA THR A 2 -56.40 -35.32 -2.34
C THR A 2 -55.15 -34.69 -1.70
N LYS A 3 -54.28 -34.19 -2.58
CA LYS A 3 -52.84 -34.05 -2.42
C LYS A 3 -52.43 -32.85 -1.57
N GLN A 4 -51.30 -33.03 -0.88
CA GLN A 4 -50.42 -32.00 -0.36
C GLN A 4 -50.05 -30.96 -1.44
N ALA A 5 -49.99 -29.70 -1.04
CA ALA A 5 -49.13 -28.71 -1.68
C ALA A 5 -48.39 -27.94 -0.58
N GLN A 6 -47.20 -28.43 -0.24
CA GLN A 6 -46.16 -27.69 0.46
C GLN A 6 -45.66 -26.58 -0.47
N THR A 7 -45.97 -25.33 -0.17
CA THR A 7 -45.35 -24.18 -0.84
C THR A 7 -44.03 -23.86 -0.14
N LYS A 8 -42.99 -24.50 -0.69
CA LYS A 8 -41.59 -24.08 -0.84
C LYS A 8 -41.16 -22.80 -0.11
N ALA A 9 -40.14 -22.96 0.72
CA ALA A 9 -39.32 -21.90 1.30
C ALA A 9 -38.81 -20.91 0.23
N THR A 10 -39.11 -19.64 0.42
CA THR A 10 -38.39 -18.51 -0.16
C THR A 10 -37.95 -17.62 0.97
N GLY A 11 -36.76 -17.91 1.51
CA GLY A 11 -35.98 -16.93 2.25
C GLY A 11 -35.57 -15.82 1.29
N ALA A 12 -36.46 -14.84 1.11
CA ALA A 12 -36.08 -13.58 0.49
C ALA A 12 -35.05 -12.91 1.42
N PRO A 13 -33.89 -12.44 0.91
CA PRO A 13 -32.99 -11.65 1.73
C PRO A 13 -33.72 -10.36 2.12
N ASP A 14 -33.92 -10.18 3.42
CA ASP A 14 -34.52 -9.00 4.02
C ASP A 14 -33.69 -7.75 3.62
N PRO A 15 -34.23 -6.83 2.80
CA PRO A 15 -33.51 -5.62 2.39
C PRO A 15 -33.39 -4.60 3.54
N GLY A 16 -34.06 -4.83 4.67
CA GLY A 16 -34.13 -3.91 5.80
C GLY A 16 -33.02 -4.05 6.85
N ASN A 17 -32.13 -5.04 6.74
CA ASN A 17 -31.08 -5.29 7.75
C ASN A 17 -29.63 -5.10 7.23
N ASP A 18 -29.47 -4.59 6.00
CA ASP A 18 -28.15 -4.33 5.41
C ASP A 18 -27.77 -2.84 5.57
N THR A 19 -27.69 -2.37 6.82
CA THR A 19 -27.20 -1.02 7.19
C THR A 19 -25.67 -0.93 7.17
N ARG A 20 -24.97 -1.93 6.62
CA ARG A 20 -23.51 -2.00 6.58
C ARG A 20 -23.01 -1.22 5.37
N ILE A 21 -22.17 -0.21 5.61
CA ILE A 21 -21.37 0.43 4.57
C ILE A 21 -20.60 -0.69 3.84
N ALA A 22 -20.77 -0.78 2.52
CA ALA A 22 -20.10 -1.80 1.74
C ALA A 22 -18.57 -1.63 1.88
N PRO A 23 -17.83 -2.70 2.23
CA PRO A 23 -16.37 -2.62 2.35
C PRO A 23 -15.74 -2.15 1.03
N ASP A 24 -14.86 -1.15 1.14
CA ASP A 24 -14.28 -0.47 0.00
C ASP A 24 -12.80 -0.88 -0.13
N PRO A 25 -12.36 -1.44 -1.27
CA PRO A 25 -10.96 -1.81 -1.48
C PRO A 25 -9.98 -0.63 -1.42
N VAL A 26 -10.45 0.61 -1.59
CA VAL A 26 -9.64 1.83 -1.37
C VAL A 26 -9.17 1.89 0.09
N ALA A 27 -9.90 1.32 1.04
CA ALA A 27 -9.49 1.24 2.45
C ALA A 27 -8.22 0.38 2.66
N ILE A 28 -7.92 -0.54 1.74
CA ILE A 28 -6.69 -1.36 1.77
C ILE A 28 -5.62 -0.71 0.90
N LEU A 29 -6.01 -0.27 -0.31
CA LEU A 29 -5.07 0.26 -1.29
C LEU A 29 -4.44 1.58 -0.83
N LEU A 30 -5.22 2.49 -0.23
CA LEU A 30 -4.73 3.80 0.15
C LEU A 30 -3.61 3.71 1.20
N PRO A 31 -3.75 2.96 2.32
CA PRO A 31 -2.63 2.74 3.23
C PRO A 31 -1.42 2.07 2.57
N ALA A 32 -1.64 1.11 1.66
CA ALA A 32 -0.55 0.44 0.96
C ALA A 32 0.22 1.39 0.02
N LEU A 33 -0.48 2.27 -0.70
CA LEU A 33 0.13 3.31 -1.53
C LEU A 33 0.85 4.36 -0.68
N SER A 34 0.26 4.77 0.44
CA SER A 34 0.91 5.67 1.39
C SER A 34 2.20 5.06 1.96
N ALA A 35 2.22 3.75 2.23
CA ALA A 35 3.43 3.07 2.70
C ALA A 35 4.54 3.12 1.63
N LEU A 36 4.21 2.86 0.36
CA LEU A 36 5.16 3.03 -0.75
C LEU A 36 5.63 4.47 -0.89
N ALA A 37 4.73 5.45 -0.70
CA ALA A 37 5.07 6.86 -0.75
C ALA A 37 6.03 7.24 0.38
N SER A 38 5.89 6.65 1.58
CA SER A 38 6.84 6.86 2.68
C SER A 38 8.26 6.37 2.34
N ILE A 39 8.41 5.28 1.58
CA ILE A 39 9.73 4.83 1.10
C ILE A 39 10.22 5.74 -0.03
N ALA A 40 9.36 6.06 -0.99
CA ALA A 40 9.71 6.91 -2.12
C ALA A 40 10.10 8.34 -1.70
N ALA A 41 9.58 8.82 -0.57
CA ALA A 41 9.92 10.13 0.01
C ALA A 41 11.41 10.28 0.38
N LEU A 42 12.19 9.18 0.43
CA LEU A 42 13.66 9.24 0.54
C LEU A 42 14.29 10.08 -0.59
N ALA A 43 13.61 10.23 -1.73
CA ALA A 43 14.02 11.11 -2.81
C ALA A 43 14.20 12.58 -2.38
N ALA A 44 13.42 13.03 -1.39
CA ALA A 44 13.49 14.42 -0.90
C ALA A 44 14.83 14.75 -0.25
N LEU A 45 15.58 13.75 0.22
CA LEU A 45 16.86 13.94 0.90
C LEU A 45 17.97 14.45 -0.03
N ALA A 46 17.86 14.21 -1.34
CA ALA A 46 18.77 14.79 -2.33
C ALA A 46 18.77 16.33 -2.29
N PHE A 47 17.72 16.95 -1.75
CA PHE A 47 17.54 18.40 -1.70
C PHE A 47 17.50 18.98 -0.28
N VAL A 48 17.27 18.17 0.75
CA VAL A 48 17.14 18.64 2.16
C VAL A 48 18.47 18.59 2.91
N ALA A 49 19.44 17.77 2.48
CA ALA A 49 20.74 17.65 3.15
C ALA A 49 21.57 18.95 3.19
N GLU A 50 21.20 19.98 2.39
CA GLU A 50 21.85 21.30 2.43
C GLU A 50 21.40 22.17 3.62
N GLU A 51 20.18 21.96 4.15
CA GLU A 51 19.66 22.71 5.30
C GLU A 51 19.74 21.87 6.59
N LYS A 52 20.87 21.94 7.29
CA LYS A 52 21.00 21.31 8.62
C LYS A 52 20.01 21.92 9.61
N THR A 53 18.86 21.29 9.80
CA THR A 53 17.98 21.62 10.93
C THR A 53 18.54 21.00 12.21
N ASP A 54 19.10 21.84 13.07
CA ASP A 54 19.62 21.42 14.38
C ASP A 54 18.52 20.86 15.30
N ASP A 55 18.92 19.83 16.04
CA ASP A 55 18.47 19.51 17.40
C ASP A 55 17.03 19.03 17.61
N ARG A 56 16.65 17.93 16.94
CA ARG A 56 15.63 17.03 17.50
C ARG A 56 16.34 15.82 18.10
N GLN A 57 16.31 15.70 19.43
CA GLN A 57 16.59 14.44 20.13
C GLN A 57 15.63 13.36 19.62
N ARG A 58 16.06 12.64 18.59
CA ARG A 58 15.36 11.48 18.06
C ARG A 58 15.92 10.28 18.83
N ASN A 59 15.07 9.47 19.47
CA ASN A 59 15.48 8.14 19.94
C ASN A 59 15.73 7.28 18.70
N ARG A 60 16.95 7.36 18.16
CA ARG A 60 17.31 6.77 16.85
C ARG A 60 17.61 5.28 17.01
N ARG A 61 16.99 4.47 16.16
CA ARG A 61 17.42 3.07 15.95
C ARG A 61 18.69 3.08 15.11
N LYS A 62 19.53 2.05 15.29
CA LYS A 62 20.74 1.87 14.47
C LYS A 62 20.37 1.79 12.99
N LEU A 63 21.07 2.53 12.13
CA LEU A 63 20.84 2.55 10.68
C LEU A 63 20.75 1.16 10.05
N SER A 64 21.62 0.23 10.45
CA SER A 64 21.61 -1.15 9.94
C SER A 64 20.33 -1.91 10.26
N VAL A 65 19.68 -1.60 11.39
CA VAL A 65 18.38 -2.16 11.76
C VAL A 65 17.29 -1.48 10.94
N ALA A 66 17.30 -0.15 10.83
CA ALA A 66 16.31 0.61 10.07
C ALA A 66 16.27 0.20 8.59
N ILE A 67 17.41 0.09 7.89
CA ILE A 67 17.42 -0.34 6.48
C ILE A 67 16.97 -1.80 6.33
N ARG A 68 17.34 -2.68 7.26
CA ARG A 68 16.93 -4.09 7.20
C ARG A 68 15.42 -4.22 7.39
N ASP A 69 14.86 -3.49 8.34
CA ASP A 69 13.43 -3.50 8.61
C ASP A 69 12.66 -2.83 7.45
N LEU A 70 13.19 -1.73 6.88
CA LEU A 70 12.64 -1.09 5.68
C LEU A 70 12.64 -2.01 4.45
N GLU A 71 13.71 -2.77 4.23
CA GLU A 71 13.78 -3.77 3.15
C GLU A 71 12.71 -4.84 3.34
N ARG A 72 12.54 -5.32 4.58
CA ARG A 72 11.52 -6.31 4.91
C ARG A 72 10.13 -5.75 4.66
N ASP A 73 9.86 -4.53 5.08
CA ASP A 73 8.59 -3.84 4.87
C ASP A 73 8.29 -3.67 3.36
N ALA A 74 9.30 -3.36 2.53
CA ALA A 74 9.13 -3.29 1.08
C ALA A 74 8.78 -4.65 0.45
N VAL A 75 9.36 -5.75 0.96
CA VAL A 75 9.00 -7.13 0.56
C VAL A 75 7.59 -7.49 1.04
N ASP A 76 7.23 -7.14 2.27
CA ASP A 76 5.90 -7.39 2.81
C ASP A 76 4.82 -6.61 2.03
N LEU A 77 5.13 -5.39 1.57
CA LEU A 77 4.26 -4.63 0.66
C LEU A 77 4.10 -5.34 -0.69
N GLN A 78 5.16 -5.89 -1.28
CA GLN A 78 5.04 -6.68 -2.51
C GLN A 78 4.08 -7.86 -2.32
N GLU A 79 4.18 -8.57 -1.20
CA GLU A 79 3.29 -9.70 -0.90
C GLU A 79 1.86 -9.23 -0.63
N LEU A 80 1.69 -8.08 0.03
CA LEU A 80 0.37 -7.46 0.21
C LEU A 80 -0.29 -7.17 -1.15
N PHE A 81 0.42 -6.54 -2.09
CA PHE A 81 -0.12 -6.28 -3.44
C PHE A 81 -0.43 -7.58 -4.20
N LYS A 82 0.39 -8.62 -4.06
CA LYS A 82 0.08 -9.97 -4.60
C LYS A 82 -1.18 -10.56 -3.98
N ARG A 83 -1.35 -10.44 -2.66
CA ARG A 83 -2.55 -10.91 -1.93
C ARG A 83 -3.80 -10.15 -2.34
N ILE A 84 -3.71 -8.84 -2.56
CA ILE A 84 -4.80 -8.01 -3.09
C ILE A 84 -5.17 -8.47 -4.51
N SER A 85 -4.18 -8.61 -5.40
CA SER A 85 -4.40 -9.04 -6.79
C SER A 85 -4.99 -10.45 -6.89
N ARG A 86 -4.49 -11.41 -6.10
CA ARG A 86 -4.96 -12.81 -6.11
C ARG A 86 -6.28 -13.00 -5.38
N GLY A 87 -6.39 -12.49 -4.16
CA GLY A 87 -7.53 -12.74 -3.26
C GLY A 87 -8.76 -11.94 -3.65
N TYR A 88 -8.56 -10.72 -4.18
CA TYR A 88 -9.64 -9.84 -4.56
C TYR A 88 -9.73 -9.60 -6.07
N GLY A 89 -8.79 -10.07 -6.88
CA GLY A 89 -8.84 -9.82 -8.32
C GLY A 89 -10.12 -10.32 -8.99
N ALA A 90 -10.58 -11.53 -8.68
CA ALA A 90 -11.87 -12.00 -9.21
C ALA A 90 -13.05 -11.13 -8.75
N LEU A 91 -13.08 -10.73 -7.46
CA LEU A 91 -14.18 -9.97 -6.86
C LEU A 91 -14.19 -8.49 -7.26
N LEU A 92 -13.01 -7.90 -7.46
CA LEU A 92 -12.80 -6.50 -7.82
C LEU A 92 -12.94 -6.31 -9.33
N TRP A 93 -12.38 -7.21 -10.14
CA TRP A 93 -12.27 -7.01 -11.59
C TRP A 93 -13.55 -7.35 -12.35
N GLU A 94 -14.35 -8.33 -11.88
CA GLU A 94 -15.58 -8.78 -12.54
C GLU A 94 -16.67 -7.69 -12.63
N ARG A 95 -16.63 -6.65 -11.79
CA ARG A 95 -17.65 -5.58 -11.77
C ARG A 95 -17.23 -4.28 -12.45
N GLY A 96 -16.15 -4.30 -13.23
CA GLY A 96 -15.72 -3.16 -14.05
C GLY A 96 -14.66 -2.27 -13.41
N ALA A 97 -14.16 -2.59 -12.21
CA ALA A 97 -13.05 -1.85 -11.58
C ALA A 97 -11.68 -2.08 -12.26
N GLY A 98 -11.62 -3.00 -13.23
CA GLY A 98 -10.44 -3.25 -14.08
C GLY A 98 -10.57 -2.74 -15.51
N LYS A 99 -11.62 -1.98 -15.87
CA LYS A 99 -11.73 -1.39 -17.21
C LYS A 99 -10.84 -0.13 -17.32
N PRO A 100 -10.13 0.06 -18.46
CA PRO A 100 -9.47 1.33 -18.75
C PRO A 100 -10.50 2.47 -18.72
N GLY A 101 -10.21 3.57 -18.03
CA GLY A 101 -11.20 4.64 -17.78
C GLY A 101 -12.28 4.29 -16.74
N GLY A 102 -11.98 3.32 -15.87
CA GLY A 102 -12.85 2.92 -14.76
C GLY A 102 -13.08 4.02 -13.72
N PRO A 103 -13.89 3.74 -12.69
CA PRO A 103 -14.21 4.72 -11.65
C PRO A 103 -12.94 5.18 -10.91
N PRO A 104 -12.86 6.45 -10.49
CA PRO A 104 -11.68 6.97 -9.79
C PRO A 104 -11.49 6.28 -8.44
N LEU A 105 -10.22 6.15 -8.00
CA LEU A 105 -9.83 5.68 -6.66
C LEU A 105 -10.39 6.59 -5.56
N LYS A 106 -11.65 6.37 -5.17
CA LYS A 106 -12.35 7.15 -4.16
C LYS A 106 -13.23 6.24 -3.31
N PHE A 107 -13.27 6.53 -2.01
CA PHE A 107 -14.19 5.86 -1.09
C PHE A 107 -15.65 5.98 -1.54
N GLY A 108 -16.39 4.89 -1.38
CA GLY A 108 -17.79 4.75 -1.77
C GLY A 108 -18.00 4.46 -3.26
N VAL A 109 -16.97 4.60 -4.09
CA VAL A 109 -17.07 4.34 -5.54
C VAL A 109 -16.85 2.86 -5.84
N HIS A 110 -15.97 2.21 -5.08
CA HIS A 110 -15.66 0.79 -5.23
C HIS A 110 -16.30 -0.06 -4.13
N GLY A 111 -17.31 0.45 -3.42
CA GLY A 111 -18.00 -0.29 -2.37
C GLY A 111 -18.48 -1.65 -2.87
N LEU A 112 -17.90 -2.71 -2.34
CA LEU A 112 -18.18 -4.08 -2.76
C LEU A 112 -18.96 -4.81 -1.68
N ARG A 113 -20.03 -5.50 -2.06
CA ARG A 113 -20.63 -6.50 -1.19
C ARG A 113 -19.70 -7.71 -1.14
N ILE A 114 -18.81 -7.73 -0.15
CA ILE A 114 -17.95 -8.87 0.11
C ILE A 114 -18.81 -9.98 0.73
N PRO A 115 -18.87 -11.19 0.14
CA PRO A 115 -19.56 -12.32 0.74
C PRO A 115 -19.03 -12.59 2.15
N GLN A 116 -19.88 -12.98 3.10
CA GLN A 116 -19.44 -13.18 4.49
C GLN A 116 -18.21 -14.09 4.63
N ARG A 117 -18.08 -15.12 3.78
CA ARG A 117 -16.92 -16.02 3.74
C ARG A 117 -15.57 -15.31 3.51
N ASN A 118 -15.56 -14.13 2.91
CA ASN A 118 -14.36 -13.38 2.55
C ASN A 118 -14.16 -12.13 3.44
N TYR A 119 -15.02 -11.94 4.44
CA TYR A 119 -15.00 -10.75 5.29
C TYR A 119 -13.82 -10.76 6.27
N SER A 120 -13.48 -11.91 6.83
CA SER A 120 -12.29 -12.07 7.70
C SER A 120 -10.99 -11.77 6.95
N GLN A 121 -10.89 -12.22 5.69
CA GLN A 121 -9.76 -11.92 4.82
C GLN A 121 -9.65 -10.42 4.53
N TYR A 122 -10.77 -9.73 4.31
CA TYR A 122 -10.81 -8.29 4.09
C TYR A 122 -10.29 -7.53 5.31
N GLN A 123 -10.81 -7.88 6.49
CA GLN A 123 -10.36 -7.27 7.75
C GLN A 123 -8.87 -7.48 8.00
N SER A 124 -8.36 -8.68 7.71
CA SER A 124 -6.92 -8.96 7.78
C SER A 124 -6.12 -8.06 6.83
N LEU A 125 -6.55 -7.87 5.58
CA LEU A 125 -5.82 -6.98 4.65
C LEU A 125 -5.87 -5.51 5.07
N VAL A 126 -7.00 -5.05 5.62
CA VAL A 126 -7.11 -3.69 6.18
C VAL A 126 -6.16 -3.50 7.36
N ALA A 127 -6.12 -4.48 8.27
CA ALA A 127 -5.19 -4.46 9.40
C ALA A 127 -3.72 -4.52 8.95
N ASP A 128 -3.39 -5.44 8.03
CA ASP A 128 -2.03 -5.64 7.52
C ASP A 128 -1.52 -4.38 6.80
N SER A 129 -2.33 -3.78 5.93
CA SER A 129 -1.97 -2.56 5.19
C SER A 129 -1.78 -1.35 6.11
N SER A 130 -2.61 -1.21 7.15
CA SER A 130 -2.47 -0.16 8.16
C SER A 130 -1.20 -0.33 9.00
N ALA A 131 -0.93 -1.56 9.43
CA ALA A 131 0.27 -1.88 10.21
C ALA A 131 1.55 -1.67 9.39
N LEU A 132 1.55 -2.06 8.12
CA LEU A 132 2.66 -1.81 7.20
C LEU A 132 2.90 -0.31 7.03
N LEU A 133 1.86 0.49 6.77
CA LEU A 133 2.01 1.94 6.67
C LEU A 133 2.71 2.54 7.91
N SER A 134 2.25 2.19 9.11
CA SER A 134 2.84 2.75 10.33
C SER A 134 4.32 2.39 10.51
N ARG A 135 4.68 1.13 10.26
CA ARG A 135 6.07 0.68 10.40
C ARG A 135 6.97 1.25 9.31
N THR A 136 6.51 1.21 8.06
CA THR A 136 7.26 1.71 6.91
C THR A 136 7.51 3.20 7.01
N ALA A 137 6.53 3.98 7.48
CA ALA A 137 6.73 5.41 7.73
C ALA A 137 7.81 5.66 8.79
N GLN A 138 7.83 4.88 9.87
CA GLN A 138 8.84 5.01 10.93
C GLN A 138 10.23 4.56 10.45
N ASP A 139 10.32 3.44 9.74
CA ASP A 139 11.57 2.92 9.19
C ASP A 139 12.17 3.87 8.14
N SER A 140 11.34 4.40 7.23
CA SER A 140 11.74 5.44 6.28
C SER A 140 12.26 6.68 6.98
N PHE A 141 11.56 7.15 8.01
CA PHE A 141 12.00 8.31 8.78
C PHE A 141 13.35 8.07 9.46
N ASP A 142 13.55 6.91 10.07
CA ASP A 142 14.83 6.58 10.71
C ASP A 142 15.99 6.52 9.68
N VAL A 143 15.74 6.01 8.47
CA VAL A 143 16.72 6.05 7.37
C VAL A 143 17.00 7.47 6.90
N MET A 144 15.96 8.33 6.79
CA MET A 144 16.14 9.76 6.49
C MET A 144 17.07 10.44 7.49
N CYS A 145 16.86 10.20 8.78
CA CYS A 145 17.70 10.76 9.84
C CYS A 145 19.17 10.36 9.65
N ALA A 146 19.43 9.09 9.42
CA ALA A 146 20.79 8.59 9.32
C ALA A 146 21.54 9.10 8.08
N ILE A 147 20.81 9.40 7.00
CA ILE A 147 21.36 10.06 5.81
C ILE A 147 21.70 11.52 6.13
N GLU A 148 20.81 12.26 6.81
CA GLU A 148 21.07 13.63 7.27
C GLU A 148 22.29 13.70 8.21
N ASP A 149 22.49 12.68 9.04
CA ASP A 149 23.61 12.58 9.97
C ASP A 149 24.94 12.17 9.31
N GLY A 150 24.91 11.76 8.03
CA GLY A 150 26.09 11.29 7.29
C GLY A 150 26.52 9.85 7.61
N GLU A 151 25.68 9.05 8.29
CA GLU A 151 25.93 7.61 8.50
C GLU A 151 25.79 6.80 7.20
N LEU A 152 25.07 7.36 6.21
CA LEU A 152 24.88 6.79 4.88
C LEU A 152 25.14 7.86 3.81
N GLU A 153 26.06 7.56 2.89
CA GLU A 153 26.39 8.44 1.77
C GLU A 153 26.18 7.69 0.45
N ALA A 154 24.95 7.78 -0.06
CA ALA A 154 24.60 7.24 -1.37
C ALA A 154 24.77 8.32 -2.47
N PRO A 155 25.11 7.91 -3.70
CA PRO A 155 25.18 8.83 -4.82
C PRO A 155 23.78 9.28 -5.26
N GLU A 156 23.69 10.46 -5.89
CA GLU A 156 22.41 11.09 -6.30
C GLU A 156 21.55 10.17 -7.18
N GLU A 157 22.16 9.31 -7.98
CA GLU A 157 21.48 8.35 -8.86
C GLU A 157 20.56 7.40 -8.09
N VAL A 158 20.93 7.02 -6.86
CA VAL A 158 20.09 6.17 -6.01
C VAL A 158 18.84 6.94 -5.58
N PHE A 159 18.99 8.23 -5.24
CA PHE A 159 17.87 9.10 -4.85
C PHE A 159 16.95 9.43 -6.03
N PHE A 160 17.49 9.57 -7.25
CA PHE A 160 16.67 9.70 -8.45
C PHE A 160 15.76 8.48 -8.66
N GLY A 161 16.24 7.28 -8.37
CA GLY A 161 15.41 6.06 -8.40
C GLY A 161 14.20 6.13 -7.46
N PHE A 162 14.37 6.68 -6.25
CA PHE A 162 13.25 6.93 -5.34
C PHE A 162 12.31 8.02 -5.88
N GLY A 163 12.85 9.05 -6.53
CA GLY A 163 12.07 10.12 -7.16
C GLY A 163 11.19 9.62 -8.31
N GLU A 164 11.70 8.69 -9.14
CA GLU A 164 10.90 8.03 -10.17
C GLU A 164 9.74 7.22 -9.56
N ALA A 165 9.98 6.53 -8.44
CA ALA A 165 8.93 5.82 -7.74
C ALA A 165 7.85 6.77 -7.21
N GLN A 166 8.25 7.92 -6.63
CA GLN A 166 7.34 8.96 -6.16
C GLN A 166 6.48 9.51 -7.30
N GLU A 167 7.07 9.82 -8.45
CA GLU A 167 6.35 10.32 -9.63
C GLU A 167 5.34 9.28 -10.15
N ARG A 168 5.70 7.99 -10.17
CA ARG A 168 4.77 6.93 -10.54
C ARG A 168 3.59 6.82 -9.56
N ILE A 169 3.81 7.01 -8.26
CA ILE A 169 2.73 7.03 -7.26
C ILE A 169 1.82 8.25 -7.49
N ASN A 170 2.38 9.43 -7.76
CA ASN A 170 1.59 10.64 -8.05
C ASN A 170 0.68 10.46 -9.26
N LYS A 171 1.16 9.78 -10.31
CA LYS A 171 0.35 9.43 -11.49
C LYS A 171 -0.83 8.52 -11.12
N LEU A 172 -0.65 7.54 -10.22
CA LEU A 172 -1.74 6.70 -9.75
C LEU A 172 -2.87 7.50 -9.08
N LEU A 173 -2.51 8.53 -8.31
CA LEU A 173 -3.48 9.38 -7.61
C LEU A 173 -4.14 10.41 -8.53
N THR A 174 -3.39 10.93 -9.50
CA THR A 174 -3.83 12.06 -10.35
C THR A 174 -4.59 11.59 -11.59
N GLU A 175 -4.13 10.53 -12.25
CA GLU A 175 -4.66 10.09 -13.55
C GLU A 175 -5.92 9.20 -13.44
N ARG A 176 -6.52 9.11 -12.25
CA ARG A 176 -7.74 8.32 -11.98
C ARG A 176 -7.65 6.90 -12.54
N LEU A 177 -6.50 6.26 -12.37
CA LEU A 177 -6.26 4.93 -12.90
C LEU A 177 -7.21 3.90 -12.28
N SER A 178 -7.48 2.84 -13.05
CA SER A 178 -8.36 1.76 -12.58
C SER A 178 -7.76 1.06 -11.37
N LEU A 179 -8.61 0.54 -10.48
CA LEU A 179 -8.17 -0.15 -9.27
C LEU A 179 -7.20 -1.30 -9.58
N LYS A 180 -7.42 -2.01 -10.69
CA LYS A 180 -6.53 -3.06 -11.18
C LYS A 180 -5.15 -2.50 -11.51
N THR A 181 -5.12 -1.47 -12.35
CA THR A 181 -3.88 -0.80 -12.77
C THR A 181 -3.11 -0.28 -11.57
N SER A 182 -3.80 0.28 -10.57
CA SER A 182 -3.17 0.80 -9.36
C SER A 182 -2.55 -0.31 -8.50
N VAL A 183 -3.19 -1.47 -8.39
CA VAL A 183 -2.65 -2.64 -7.66
C VAL A 183 -1.44 -3.22 -8.40
N GLU A 184 -1.52 -3.39 -9.72
CA GLU A 184 -0.42 -3.92 -10.55
C GLU A 184 0.78 -2.97 -10.53
N THR A 185 0.54 -1.67 -10.74
CA THR A 185 1.59 -0.66 -10.69
C THR A 185 2.19 -0.53 -9.29
N GLY A 186 1.37 -0.59 -8.24
CA GLY A 186 1.84 -0.59 -6.85
C GLY A 186 2.76 -1.78 -6.55
N HIS A 187 2.44 -2.97 -7.09
CA HIS A 187 3.31 -4.14 -6.99
C HIS A 187 4.68 -3.92 -7.65
N GLU A 188 4.69 -3.36 -8.86
CA GLU A 188 5.94 -3.03 -9.57
C GLU A 188 6.78 -1.98 -8.83
N ILE A 189 6.14 -0.95 -8.29
CA ILE A 189 6.79 0.10 -7.51
C ILE A 189 7.43 -0.51 -6.25
N ALA A 190 6.71 -1.39 -5.54
CA ALA A 190 7.24 -2.10 -4.38
C ALA A 190 8.48 -2.93 -4.72
N GLY A 191 8.48 -3.60 -5.89
CA GLY A 191 9.65 -4.33 -6.40
C GLY A 191 10.87 -3.43 -6.63
N ARG A 192 10.68 -2.28 -7.28
CA ARG A 192 11.76 -1.30 -7.52
C ARG A 192 12.28 -0.69 -6.23
N LEU A 193 11.39 -0.26 -5.33
CA LEU A 193 11.77 0.29 -4.02
C LEU A 193 12.56 -0.73 -3.19
N THR A 194 12.22 -2.02 -3.27
CA THR A 194 12.99 -3.07 -2.60
C THR A 194 14.42 -3.17 -3.13
N ALA A 195 14.62 -3.05 -4.45
CA ALA A 195 15.95 -3.03 -5.04
C ALA A 195 16.74 -1.79 -4.58
N LEU A 196 16.13 -0.60 -4.61
CA LEU A 196 16.77 0.64 -4.17
C LEU A 196 17.17 0.61 -2.69
N VAL A 197 16.30 0.10 -1.81
CA VAL A 197 16.61 -0.05 -0.38
C VAL A 197 17.74 -1.07 -0.15
N ARG A 198 17.84 -2.11 -0.97
CA ARG A 198 19.01 -3.02 -0.94
C ARG A 198 20.28 -2.33 -1.37
N ASP A 199 20.21 -1.50 -2.40
CA ASP A 199 21.37 -0.75 -2.89
C ASP A 199 21.88 0.23 -1.82
N LEU A 200 20.97 0.89 -1.07
CA LEU A 200 21.33 1.74 0.08
C LEU A 200 22.22 1.03 1.10
N LYS A 201 22.08 -0.28 1.31
CA LYS A 201 22.94 -1.02 2.25
C LYS A 201 24.42 -0.98 1.87
N GLN A 202 24.73 -0.83 0.58
CA GLN A 202 26.10 -0.83 0.07
C GLN A 202 26.84 0.47 0.39
N TYR A 203 26.10 1.52 0.74
CA TYR A 203 26.62 2.87 0.97
C TYR A 203 26.69 3.27 2.44
N LYS A 204 26.54 2.30 3.34
CA LYS A 204 26.68 2.51 4.78
C LYS A 204 28.15 2.80 5.12
N LYS A 205 28.44 3.87 5.86
CA LYS A 205 29.76 4.09 6.44
C LYS A 205 29.99 3.18 7.66
N ASP A 206 31.23 2.74 7.84
CA ASP A 206 31.68 1.95 8.98
C ASP A 206 31.81 2.80 10.25
#